data_AF-C4ZHM7-F1
#
_entry.id   AF-C4ZHM7-F1
#
_cell.length_a   1.000
_cell.length_b   1.000
_cell.length_c   1.000
_cell.angle_alpha   90.00
_cell.angle_beta   90.00
_cell.angle_gamma   90.00
#
_symmetry.space_group_name_H-M   'P 1'
#
loop_
_entity.id
_entity.type
_entity.pdbx_description
1 polymer ?
#
loop_
_entity_poly.entity_id
_entity_poly.type
_entity_poly.pdbx_seq_one_letter_code
_entity_poly.pdbx_strand_id
1 'polypeptide(L)'
;MDEKFDIVKRFVEDNPNVPVETVAKETDTSMKQINRWIREERLSFSPDSSYGIPCENCGRMIRTGRFCDECKTKLTNTLRSALDTPKSQDRQLWQQDDKNRMRYIK
;
A
#
# COMPACT_ATOMS: atom_id res chain seq x y z
N MET A 1 -20.21 -17.80 4.21
CA MET A 1 -19.45 -16.68 4.82
C MET A 1 -18.42 -17.29 5.76
N ASP A 2 -17.27 -16.64 5.96
CA ASP A 2 -16.21 -17.15 6.83
C ASP A 2 -16.69 -17.17 8.30
N GLU A 3 -17.33 -18.24 8.78
CA GLU A 3 -17.89 -18.32 10.14
C GLU A 3 -16.84 -18.03 11.22
N LYS A 4 -15.59 -18.44 10.99
CA LYS A 4 -14.46 -18.14 11.89
C LYS A 4 -14.13 -16.64 11.96
N PHE A 5 -14.32 -15.90 10.88
CA PHE A 5 -14.07 -14.46 10.85
C PHE A 5 -15.04 -13.71 11.77
N ASP A 6 -16.34 -14.06 11.72
CA ASP A 6 -17.34 -13.42 12.57
C ASP A 6 -17.09 -13.69 14.07
N ILE A 7 -16.66 -14.91 14.42
CA ILE A 7 -16.26 -15.26 15.78
C ILE A 7 -15.07 -14.41 16.23
N VAL A 8 -14.03 -14.32 15.40
CA VAL A 8 -12.81 -13.54 15.70
C VAL A 8 -13.13 -12.06 15.83
N LYS A 9 -13.96 -11.52 14.94
CA LYS A 9 -14.38 -10.12 14.97
C LYS A 9 -15.08 -9.79 16.29
N ARG A 10 -16.08 -10.59 16.68
CA ARG A 10 -16.79 -10.41 17.96
C ARG A 10 -15.84 -10.50 19.15
N PHE A 11 -14.94 -11.47 19.14
CA PHE A 11 -13.96 -11.65 20.21
C PHE A 11 -13.03 -10.44 20.36
N VAL A 12 -12.55 -9.86 19.26
CA VAL A 12 -11.70 -8.66 19.26
C VAL A 12 -12.49 -7.41 19.66
N GLU A 13 -13.77 -7.31 19.29
CA GLU A 13 -14.67 -6.23 19.73
C GLU A 13 -14.94 -6.29 21.23
N ASP A 14 -15.18 -7.48 21.78
CA ASP A 14 -15.39 -7.70 23.22
C ASP A 14 -14.09 -7.55 24.02
N ASN A 15 -12.94 -7.83 23.41
CA ASN A 15 -11.61 -7.85 24.05
C ASN A 15 -10.55 -7.07 23.26
N PRO A 16 -10.57 -5.72 23.30
CA PRO A 16 -9.72 -4.88 22.46
C PRO A 16 -8.21 -4.98 22.77
N ASN A 17 -7.85 -5.38 23.99
CA ASN A 17 -6.48 -5.38 24.50
C ASN A 17 -5.82 -6.77 24.49
N VAL A 18 -6.45 -7.75 23.87
CA VAL A 18 -5.96 -9.14 23.87
C VAL A 18 -4.96 -9.34 22.71
N PRO A 19 -3.81 -10.00 22.95
CA PRO A 19 -2.84 -10.30 21.90
C PRO A 19 -3.39 -11.32 20.90
N VAL A 20 -2.96 -11.24 19.63
CA VAL A 20 -3.39 -12.16 18.56
C VAL A 20 -3.14 -13.63 18.87
N GLU A 21 -2.13 -13.95 19.67
CA GLU A 21 -1.87 -15.33 20.11
C GLU A 21 -3.03 -15.90 20.93
N THR A 22 -3.61 -15.08 21.82
CA THR A 22 -4.77 -15.48 22.61
C THR A 22 -6.01 -15.53 21.73
N VAL A 23 -6.22 -14.53 20.85
CA VAL A 23 -7.33 -14.57 19.88
C VAL A 23 -7.26 -15.86 19.04
N ALA A 24 -6.10 -16.22 18.53
CA ALA A 24 -5.87 -17.44 17.75
C ALA A 24 -6.24 -18.71 18.51
N LYS A 25 -5.87 -18.79 19.80
CA LYS A 25 -6.18 -19.92 20.67
C LYS A 25 -7.66 -20.02 20.99
N GLU A 26 -8.29 -18.91 21.39
CA GLU A 26 -9.70 -18.88 21.80
C GLU A 26 -10.66 -19.11 20.64
N THR A 27 -10.29 -18.62 19.45
CA THR A 27 -11.14 -18.70 18.24
C THR A 27 -10.80 -19.90 17.34
N ASP A 28 -9.92 -20.80 17.80
CA ASP A 28 -9.41 -21.94 17.02
C ASP A 28 -9.00 -21.55 15.59
N THR A 29 -8.28 -20.44 15.47
CA THR A 29 -7.88 -19.86 14.18
C THR A 29 -6.38 -19.67 14.13
N SER A 30 -5.76 -19.93 12.99
CA SER A 30 -4.31 -19.76 12.85
C SER A 30 -3.91 -18.28 12.89
N MET A 31 -2.77 -17.96 13.51
CA MET A 31 -2.20 -16.61 13.47
C MET A 31 -1.99 -16.11 12.04
N LYS A 32 -1.64 -17.02 11.10
CA LYS A 32 -1.51 -16.68 9.68
C LYS A 32 -2.82 -16.15 9.08
N GLN A 33 -3.96 -16.73 9.44
CA GLN A 33 -5.28 -16.30 9.00
C GLN A 33 -5.62 -14.92 9.57
N ILE A 34 -5.37 -14.71 10.87
CA ILE A 34 -5.61 -13.42 11.53
C ILE A 34 -4.73 -12.34 10.90
N ASN A 35 -3.44 -12.61 10.72
CA ASN A 35 -2.50 -11.69 10.07
C ASN A 35 -2.96 -11.33 8.65
N ARG A 36 -3.54 -12.30 7.91
CA ARG A 36 -4.10 -12.05 6.60
C ARG A 36 -5.28 -11.08 6.66
N TRP A 37 -6.22 -11.26 7.58
CA TRP A 37 -7.35 -10.33 7.73
C TRP A 37 -6.93 -8.93 8.15
N ILE A 38 -5.88 -8.79 8.96
CA ILE A 38 -5.30 -7.49 9.31
C ILE A 38 -4.66 -6.82 8.09
N ARG A 39 -3.94 -7.59 7.26
CA ARG A 39 -3.35 -7.08 6.01
C ARG A 39 -4.40 -6.70 4.96
N GLU A 40 -5.51 -7.42 4.93
CA GLU A 40 -6.66 -7.14 4.08
C GLU A 40 -7.54 -6.00 4.62
N GLU A 41 -7.17 -5.36 5.73
CA GLU A 41 -7.95 -4.30 6.42
C GLU A 41 -9.38 -4.74 6.81
N ARG A 42 -9.63 -6.05 6.84
CA ARG A 42 -10.92 -6.63 7.25
C ARG A 42 -11.05 -6.72 8.76
N LEU A 43 -9.94 -6.81 9.46
CA LEU A 43 -9.86 -6.88 10.93
C LEU A 43 -8.89 -5.81 11.43
N SER A 44 -9.30 -5.03 12.43
CA SER A 44 -8.45 -4.05 13.10
C SER A 44 -8.45 -4.30 14.60
N PHE A 45 -7.27 -4.26 15.22
CA PHE A 45 -7.15 -4.22 16.67
C PHE A 45 -7.25 -2.78 17.16
N SER A 46 -7.62 -2.61 18.43
CA SER A 46 -7.60 -1.30 19.09
C SER A 46 -6.20 -0.67 18.98
N PRO A 47 -6.10 0.65 18.77
CA PRO A 47 -4.81 1.34 18.76
C PRO A 47 -4.01 1.18 20.06
N ASP A 48 -4.67 0.80 21.16
CA ASP A 48 -4.05 0.56 22.46
C ASP A 48 -3.49 -0.87 22.61
N SER A 49 -3.79 -1.76 21.66
CA SER A 49 -3.21 -3.11 21.63
C SER A 49 -1.71 -3.03 21.35
N SER A 50 -0.92 -3.82 22.08
CA SER A 50 0.52 -3.97 21.86
C SER A 50 0.85 -4.77 20.58
N TYR A 51 -0.18 -5.27 19.89
CA TYR A 51 -0.01 -6.10 18.72
C TYR A 51 0.33 -5.29 17.46
N GLY A 52 1.31 -5.78 16.70
CA GLY A 52 1.66 -5.26 15.37
C GLY A 52 2.09 -6.39 14.43
N ILE A 53 1.93 -6.15 13.14
CA ILE A 53 2.43 -7.01 12.07
C ILE A 53 3.60 -6.32 11.37
N PRO A 54 4.57 -7.05 10.81
CA PRO A 54 5.65 -6.42 10.06
C PRO A 54 5.16 -5.93 8.69
N CYS A 55 5.59 -4.72 8.31
CA CYS A 55 5.43 -4.16 6.97
C CYS A 55 6.12 -5.07 5.94
N GLU A 56 5.44 -5.39 4.83
CA GLU A 56 6.00 -6.30 3.82
C GLU A 56 7.18 -5.70 3.03
N ASN A 57 7.35 -4.37 3.05
CA ASN A 57 8.44 -3.71 2.33
C ASN A 57 9.67 -3.43 3.21
N CYS A 58 9.49 -2.99 4.45
CA CYS A 58 10.60 -2.57 5.31
C CYS A 58 10.69 -3.30 6.66
N GLY A 59 9.74 -4.19 6.98
CA GLY A 59 9.73 -4.95 8.24
C GLY A 59 9.31 -4.16 9.48
N ARG A 60 9.09 -2.84 9.38
CA ARG A 60 8.58 -2.02 10.50
C ARG A 60 7.25 -2.57 11.01
N MET A 61 7.07 -2.64 12.33
CA MET A 61 5.80 -3.02 12.94
C MET A 61 4.71 -1.98 12.60
N ILE A 62 3.61 -2.44 12.03
CA ILE A 62 2.41 -1.68 11.68
C ILE A 62 1.21 -2.30 12.39
N ARG A 63 0.21 -1.49 12.72
CA ARG A 63 -1.00 -1.94 13.42
C ARG A 63 -2.05 -2.52 12.47
N THR A 64 -2.08 -2.02 11.24
CA THR A 64 -3.04 -2.42 10.21
C THR A 64 -2.43 -2.25 8.82
N GLY A 65 -2.99 -2.95 7.84
CA GLY A 65 -2.63 -2.85 6.43
C GLY A 65 -1.38 -3.65 6.05
N ARG A 66 -0.98 -3.51 4.79
CA ARG A 66 0.14 -4.28 4.20
C ARG A 66 1.49 -3.57 4.30
N PHE A 67 1.46 -2.24 4.29
CA PHE A 67 2.64 -1.39 4.24
C PHE A 67 2.52 -0.26 5.27
N CYS A 68 3.65 0.16 5.85
CA CYS A 68 3.67 1.37 6.69
C CYS A 68 3.44 2.63 5.86
N ASP A 69 3.05 3.72 6.52
CA ASP A 69 2.73 5.00 5.87
C ASP A 69 3.87 5.54 5.00
N GLU A 70 5.12 5.35 5.44
CA GLU A 70 6.29 5.73 4.65
C GLU A 70 6.42 4.92 3.36
N CYS A 71 6.20 3.60 3.42
CA CYS A 71 6.26 2.73 2.25
C CYS A 71 5.09 3.02 1.30
N LYS A 72 3.90 3.28 1.84
CA LYS A 72 2.72 3.69 1.07
C LYS A 72 2.95 5.01 0.32
N THR A 73 3.55 5.98 1.01
CA THR A 73 3.89 7.29 0.43
C THR A 73 4.94 7.15 -0.66
N LYS A 74 6.03 6.41 -0.40
CA LYS A 74 7.06 6.12 -1.41
C LYS A 74 6.47 5.45 -2.64
N LEU A 75 5.65 4.41 -2.46
CA LEU A 75 5.02 3.70 -3.57
C LEU A 75 4.14 4.64 -4.42
N THR A 76 3.33 5.46 -3.77
CA THR A 76 2.44 6.40 -4.46
C THR A 76 3.23 7.46 -5.23
N ASN A 77 4.34 7.95 -4.65
CA ASN A 77 5.22 8.91 -5.32
C ASN A 77 5.91 8.30 -6.52
N THR A 78 6.44 7.07 -6.41
CA THR A 78 7.05 6.35 -7.54
C THR A 78 6.05 6.14 -8.68
N LEU A 79 4.81 5.74 -8.36
CA LEU A 79 3.76 5.57 -9.36
C LEU A 79 3.38 6.89 -10.04
N ARG A 80 3.25 7.98 -9.27
CA ARG A 80 3.00 9.32 -9.83
C ARG A 80 4.10 9.72 -10.79
N SER A 81 5.38 9.61 -10.40
CA SER A 81 6.51 9.96 -11.25
C SER A 81 6.61 9.09 -12.51
N ALA A 82 6.20 7.82 -12.45
CA ALA A 82 6.19 6.94 -13.62
C ALA A 82 5.06 7.27 -14.61
N LEU A 83 3.92 7.76 -14.11
CA LEU A 83 2.80 8.23 -14.93
C LEU A 83 3.04 9.64 -15.49
N ASP A 84 3.74 10.49 -14.74
CA ASP A 84 4.29 11.78 -15.19
C ASP A 84 5.48 11.53 -16.13
N THR A 85 5.21 10.86 -17.25
CA THR A 85 6.15 10.85 -18.37
C THR A 85 6.33 12.31 -18.83
N PRO A 86 7.57 12.83 -18.86
CA PRO A 86 7.81 14.16 -19.40
C PRO A 86 7.31 14.17 -20.84
N LYS A 87 6.35 15.05 -21.14
CA LYS A 87 5.92 15.33 -22.52
C LYS A 87 7.20 15.55 -23.32
N SER A 88 7.46 14.60 -24.22
CA SER A 88 8.62 14.54 -25.08
C SER A 88 8.99 15.94 -25.58
N GLN A 89 10.25 16.32 -25.35
CA GLN A 89 10.85 17.56 -25.83
C GLN A 89 11.07 17.51 -27.36
N ASP A 90 10.17 16.89 -28.11
CA ASP A 90 10.28 16.64 -29.55
C ASP A 90 9.90 17.86 -30.41
N ARG A 91 9.65 19.02 -29.77
CA ARG A 91 9.19 20.22 -30.48
C ARG A 91 10.31 21.11 -31.04
N GLN A 92 11.58 20.81 -30.77
CA GLN A 92 12.69 21.69 -31.15
C GLN A 92 13.43 21.31 -32.43
N LEU A 93 13.21 20.11 -32.98
CA LEU A 93 13.93 19.62 -34.17
C LEU A 93 13.38 20.16 -35.50
N TRP A 94 12.17 20.70 -35.54
CA TRP A 94 11.49 21.08 -36.79
C TRP A 94 11.66 22.55 -37.21
N GLN A 95 12.28 23.40 -36.38
CA GLN A 95 12.40 24.85 -36.67
C GLN A 95 13.72 25.25 -37.37
N GLN A 96 14.68 24.32 -37.53
CA GLN A 96 15.98 24.66 -38.13
C GLN A 96 16.03 24.50 -39.66
N ASP A 97 15.12 23.73 -40.26
CA ASP A 97 15.17 23.42 -41.71
C ASP A 97 14.66 24.56 -42.62
N ASP A 98 13.78 25.44 -42.12
CA ASP A 98 13.16 26.49 -42.94
C ASP A 98 14.09 27.68 -43.26
N LYS A 99 15.22 27.81 -42.55
CA LYS A 99 16.15 28.94 -42.73
C LYS A 99 17.13 28.80 -43.89
N ASN A 100 17.22 27.62 -44.53
CA ASN A 100 18.24 27.36 -45.55
C ASN A 100 17.71 27.24 -47.00
N ARG A 101 16.48 27.69 -47.29
CA ARG A 101 15.99 27.73 -48.68
C ARG A 101 16.60 28.92 -49.43
N MET A 102 17.66 28.62 -50.19
CA MET A 102 18.37 29.52 -51.10
C MET A 102 17.40 30.23 -52.07
N ARG A 103 17.53 31.55 -52.16
CA ARG A 103 16.76 32.38 -53.10
C ARG A 103 17.47 32.40 -54.45
N TYR A 104 16.75 32.10 -55.53
CA TYR A 104 17.22 32.35 -56.90
C TYR A 104 16.88 33.78 -57.33
N ILE A 105 17.84 34.46 -57.96
CA ILE A 105 17.67 35.79 -58.56
C ILE A 105 17.14 35.62 -59.99
N LYS A 106 16.20 36.49 -60.37
CA LYS A 106 15.41 36.49 -61.60
C LYS A 106 16.22 36.84 -62.85
#